data_AF-A0A660QKK5-F1
#
_entry.id   AF-A0A660QKK5-F1
#
_cell.length_a   1.000
_cell.length_b   1.000
_cell.length_c   1.000
_cell.angle_alpha   90.00
_cell.angle_beta   90.00
_cell.angle_gamma   90.00
#
_symmetry.space_group_name_H-M   'P 1'
#
loop_
_entity.id
_entity.type
_entity.pdbx_description
1 polymer ?
#
loop_
_entity_poly.entity_id
_entity_poly.type
_entity_poly.pdbx_seq_one_letter_code
_entity_poly.pdbx_strand_id
1 'polypeptide(L)'
;MQQGSGISRGKAVFKSGKLIKIDAVFNGERIERIKITGDFFLHPEEKIEELENALLGVELKDVEKVTARVLKNAEYVGIDVSSIAKTVEEAWKRRQLITSENTSQ
;
A
#
# COMPACT_ATOMS: atom_id res chain seq x y z
N MET A 1 -22.75 -4.94 -12.04
CA MET A 1 -21.49 -5.64 -12.40
C MET A 1 -21.04 -6.39 -11.16
N GLN A 2 -21.40 -7.67 -11.06
CA GLN A 2 -21.00 -8.52 -9.94
C GLN A 2 -19.74 -9.28 -10.39
N GLN A 3 -18.57 -8.86 -9.92
CA GLN A 3 -17.36 -9.67 -10.02
C GLN A 3 -17.12 -10.24 -8.62
N GLY A 4 -17.13 -11.57 -8.51
CA GLY A 4 -16.97 -12.29 -7.25
C GLY A 4 -15.70 -11.82 -6.54
N SER A 5 -15.86 -10.99 -5.52
CA SER A 5 -14.78 -10.29 -4.85
C SER A 5 -14.13 -11.20 -3.82
N GLY A 6 -13.13 -11.97 -4.26
CA GLY A 6 -12.16 -12.54 -3.35
C GLY A 6 -11.27 -11.42 -2.82
N ILE A 7 -11.72 -10.70 -1.79
CA ILE A 7 -10.88 -9.71 -1.13
C ILE A 7 -9.74 -10.45 -0.42
N SER A 8 -8.52 -10.01 -0.67
CA SER A 8 -7.32 -10.56 -0.05
C SER A 8 -6.57 -9.46 0.68
N ARG A 9 -5.95 -9.77 1.82
CA ARG A 9 -5.15 -8.84 2.60
C ARG A 9 -3.70 -9.27 2.58
N GLY A 10 -2.82 -8.35 2.21
CA GLY A 10 -1.39 -8.50 2.26
C GLY A 10 -0.80 -7.54 3.28
N LYS A 11 0.14 -8.02 4.10
CA LYS A 11 0.93 -7.18 4.98
C LYS A 11 2.40 -7.42 4.71
N ALA A 12 3.13 -6.34 4.52
CA ALA A 12 4.58 -6.39 4.36
C ALA A 12 5.24 -5.34 5.24
N VAL A 13 6.43 -5.69 5.72
CA VAL A 13 7.25 -4.80 6.54
C VAL A 13 8.60 -4.68 5.87
N PHE A 14 9.00 -3.45 5.60
CA PHE A 14 10.30 -3.12 5.03
C PHE A 14 11.16 -2.45 6.09
N LYS A 15 12.38 -2.96 6.28
CA LYS A 15 13.37 -2.42 7.22
C LYS A 15 14.62 -2.03 6.44
N SER A 16 14.83 -0.74 6.24
CA SER A 16 16.04 -0.20 5.60
C SER A 16 16.45 1.08 6.33
N GLY A 17 17.08 0.93 7.50
CA GLY A 17 17.38 2.04 8.42
C GLY A 17 16.16 2.59 9.17
N LYS A 18 15.02 2.70 8.49
CA LYS A 18 13.70 3.01 9.06
C LYS A 18 12.72 1.84 8.85
N LEU A 19 11.62 1.83 9.60
CA LEU A 19 10.63 0.75 9.59
C LEU A 19 9.34 1.21 8.92
N ILE A 20 8.99 0.60 7.78
CA ILE A 20 7.73 0.84 7.07
C ILE A 20 6.89 -0.43 7.12
N LYS A 21 5.61 -0.29 7.46
CA LYS A 21 4.58 -1.31 7.43
C LYS A 21 3.52 -0.91 6.42
N ILE A 22 3.32 -1.75 5.42
CA ILE A 22 2.23 -1.60 4.45
C ILE A 22 1.20 -2.69 4.73
N ASP A 23 -0.04 -2.25 4.90
CA ASP A 23 -1.20 -3.11 5.04
C ASP A 23 -2.14 -2.80 3.87
N ALA A 24 -2.16 -3.68 2.88
CA ALA A 24 -2.92 -3.48 1.65
C ALA A 24 -3.98 -4.57 1.48
N VAL A 25 -5.13 -4.16 0.99
CA VAL A 25 -6.24 -5.01 0.61
C VAL A 25 -6.30 -5.00 -0.90
N PHE A 26 -6.28 -6.18 -1.49
CA PHE A 26 -6.26 -6.38 -2.92
C PHE A 26 -7.51 -7.13 -3.37
N ASN A 27 -8.05 -6.70 -4.51
CA ASN A 27 -9.07 -7.43 -5.26
C ASN A 27 -8.46 -7.84 -6.60
N GLY A 28 -8.01 -9.08 -6.67
CA GLY A 28 -7.19 -9.56 -7.79
C GLY A 28 -5.85 -8.81 -7.83
N GLU A 29 -5.64 -7.99 -8.85
CA GLU A 29 -4.41 -7.20 -9.08
C GLU A 29 -4.58 -5.71 -8.74
N ARG A 30 -5.77 -5.29 -8.29
CA ARG A 30 -6.06 -3.92 -7.88
C ARG A 30 -5.97 -3.75 -6.38
N ILE A 31 -5.48 -2.61 -5.96
CA ILE A 31 -5.48 -2.18 -4.56
C ILE A 31 -6.86 -1.61 -4.23
N GLU A 32 -7.60 -2.27 -3.36
CA GLU A 32 -8.88 -1.74 -2.84
C GLU A 32 -8.68 -0.83 -1.63
N ARG A 33 -7.67 -1.14 -0.80
CA ARG A 33 -7.23 -0.28 0.31
C ARG A 33 -5.75 -0.43 0.52
N ILE A 34 -5.10 0.62 0.98
CA ILE A 34 -3.72 0.56 1.44
C ILE A 34 -3.59 1.46 2.67
N LYS A 35 -2.81 0.99 3.64
CA LYS A 35 -2.45 1.75 4.82
C LYS A 35 -0.95 1.69 5.01
N ILE A 36 -0.31 2.84 4.97
CA ILE A 36 1.14 3.00 5.09
C ILE A 36 1.43 3.57 6.47
N THR A 37 2.07 2.79 7.32
CA THR A 37 2.41 3.19 8.69
C THR A 37 3.85 2.84 8.98
N GLY A 38 4.50 3.57 9.87
CA GLY A 38 5.91 3.33 10.14
C GLY A 38 6.60 4.53 10.74
N ASP A 39 7.91 4.41 10.85
CA ASP A 39 8.81 5.44 11.33
C ASP A 39 9.49 6.10 10.12
N PHE A 40 8.70 6.58 9.16
CA PHE A 40 9.19 7.39 8.04
C PHE A 40 8.76 8.84 8.27
N PHE A 41 9.45 9.77 7.61
CA PHE A 41 9.07 11.17 7.63
C PHE A 41 8.56 11.51 6.25
N LEU A 42 7.38 12.13 6.19
CA LEU A 42 6.77 12.65 4.98
C LEU A 42 6.22 14.04 5.31
N HIS A 43 6.68 15.06 4.58
CA HIS A 43 6.21 16.42 4.73
C HIS A 43 5.77 16.98 3.38
N PRO A 44 4.57 17.60 3.29
CA PRO A 44 3.57 17.73 4.35
C PRO A 44 2.88 16.39 4.70
N GLU A 45 2.29 16.29 5.89
CA GLU A 45 1.66 15.04 6.37
C GLU A 45 0.49 14.58 5.49
N GLU A 46 -0.23 15.53 4.87
CA GLU A 46 -1.31 15.28 3.90
C GLU A 46 -0.87 14.41 2.72
N LYS A 47 0.43 14.40 2.38
CA LYS A 47 0.94 13.59 1.28
C LYS A 47 0.79 12.11 1.53
N ILE A 48 0.67 11.67 2.78
CA ILE A 48 0.44 10.26 3.05
C ILE A 48 -0.98 9.84 2.72
N GLU A 49 -1.95 10.67 3.10
CA GLU A 49 -3.35 10.44 2.74
C GLU A 49 -3.54 10.57 1.23
N GLU A 50 -2.87 11.53 0.59
CA GLU A 50 -2.87 11.66 -0.87
C GLU A 50 -2.27 10.40 -1.53
N LEU A 51 -1.17 9.87 -1.00
CA LEU A 51 -0.55 8.64 -1.50
C LEU A 51 -1.47 7.43 -1.34
N GLU A 52 -2.06 7.25 -0.16
CA GLU A 52 -2.98 6.15 0.10
C GLU A 52 -4.20 6.22 -0.82
N ASN A 53 -4.80 7.39 -0.97
CA ASN A 53 -5.93 7.63 -1.87
C ASN A 53 -5.56 7.45 -3.34
N ALA A 54 -4.40 7.95 -3.76
CA ALA A 54 -3.94 7.84 -5.14
C ALA A 54 -3.70 6.39 -5.55
N LEU A 55 -3.34 5.52 -4.60
CA LEU A 55 -3.14 4.09 -4.80
C LEU A 55 -4.43 3.27 -4.79
N LEU A 56 -5.58 3.84 -4.38
CA LEU A 56 -6.86 3.15 -4.44
C LEU A 56 -7.29 2.91 -5.90
N GLY A 57 -7.68 1.68 -6.21
CA GLY A 57 -8.05 1.23 -7.56
C GLY A 57 -6.87 1.04 -8.52
N VAL A 58 -5.64 1.34 -8.08
CA VAL A 58 -4.43 1.22 -8.90
C VAL A 58 -4.00 -0.24 -9.00
N GLU A 59 -3.55 -0.63 -10.19
CA GLU A 59 -2.94 -1.94 -10.44
C GLU A 59 -1.50 -1.96 -9.93
N LEU A 60 -1.02 -3.11 -9.44
CA LEU A 60 0.34 -3.28 -8.91
C LEU A 60 1.45 -2.70 -9.81
N LYS A 61 1.31 -2.88 -11.13
CA LYS A 61 2.26 -2.38 -12.15
C LYS A 61 2.37 -0.86 -12.21
N ASP A 62 1.33 -0.13 -11.79
CA ASP A 62 1.26 1.33 -11.85
C ASP A 62 1.50 1.99 -10.48
N VAL A 63 1.59 1.21 -9.40
CA VAL A 63 1.91 1.67 -8.04
C VAL A 63 3.18 2.52 -8.03
N GLU A 64 4.23 2.07 -8.72
CA GLU A 64 5.50 2.80 -8.79
C GLU A 64 5.33 4.19 -9.41
N LYS A 65 4.60 4.29 -10.53
CA LYS A 65 4.35 5.56 -11.22
C LYS A 65 3.51 6.51 -10.39
N VAL A 66 2.45 6.01 -9.75
CA VAL A 66 1.55 6.81 -8.91
C VAL A 66 2.31 7.32 -7.69
N THR A 67 3.06 6.45 -7.04
CA THR A 67 3.90 6.79 -5.88
C THR A 67 4.94 7.85 -6.25
N ALA A 68 5.63 7.70 -7.39
CA ALA A 68 6.58 8.69 -7.90
C ALA A 68 5.90 10.05 -8.15
N ARG A 69 4.67 10.05 -8.65
CA ARG A 69 3.91 11.29 -8.91
C ARG A 69 3.58 12.05 -7.63
N VAL A 70 3.17 11.34 -6.57
CA VAL A 70 2.85 11.96 -5.27
C VAL A 70 4.11 12.46 -4.58
N LEU A 71 5.18 11.64 -4.58
CA LEU A 71 6.45 11.98 -3.94
C LEU A 71 7.24 13.06 -4.70
N LYS A 72 6.93 13.34 -5.97
CA LYS A 72 7.63 14.35 -6.79
C LYS A 72 7.67 15.73 -6.14
N ASN A 73 6.63 16.09 -5.36
CA ASN A 73 6.53 17.37 -4.66
C ASN A 73 6.45 17.18 -3.14
N ALA A 74 6.94 16.06 -2.61
CA ALA A 74 6.93 15.77 -1.18
C ALA A 74 8.37 15.58 -0.69
N GLU A 75 8.65 16.03 0.53
CA GLU A 75 9.89 15.71 1.21
C GLU A 75 9.71 14.44 2.02
N TYR A 76 10.59 13.47 1.82
CA TYR A 76 10.48 12.18 2.46
C TYR A 76 11.83 11.67 2.92
N VAL A 77 11.86 10.99 4.08
CA VAL A 77 13.10 10.43 4.64
C VAL A 77 12.85 9.01 5.14
N GLY A 78 13.57 8.06 4.55
CA GLY A 78 13.51 6.63 4.89
C GLY A 78 12.38 5.86 4.19
N ILE A 79 11.78 6.45 3.14
CA ILE A 79 10.81 5.81 2.25
C ILE A 79 11.20 6.14 0.80
N ASP A 80 11.12 5.18 -0.12
CA ASP A 80 11.45 5.40 -1.54
C ASP A 80 10.35 4.80 -2.41
N VAL A 81 10.18 5.36 -3.62
CA VAL A 81 9.20 4.87 -4.59
C VAL A 81 9.36 3.36 -4.84
N SER A 82 10.59 2.92 -5.09
CA SER A 82 10.91 1.52 -5.37
C SER A 82 10.74 0.63 -4.14
N SER A 83 11.02 1.16 -2.93
CA SER A 83 10.78 0.47 -1.67
C SER A 83 9.29 0.24 -1.43
N ILE A 84 8.44 1.24 -1.67
CA ILE A 84 6.97 1.10 -1.60
C ILE A 84 6.50 0.06 -2.62
N ALA A 85 6.86 0.21 -3.89
CA ALA A 85 6.42 -0.70 -4.96
C ALA A 85 6.78 -2.16 -4.65
N LYS A 86 8.03 -2.43 -4.26
CA LYS A 86 8.49 -3.76 -3.85
C LYS A 86 7.74 -4.27 -2.63
N THR A 87 7.52 -3.42 -1.63
CA THR A 87 6.82 -3.82 -0.39
C THR A 87 5.35 -4.17 -0.66
N VAL A 88 4.68 -3.40 -1.52
CA VAL A 88 3.31 -3.67 -1.97
C VAL A 88 3.26 -4.98 -2.77
N GLU A 89 4.22 -5.21 -3.67
CA GLU A 89 4.31 -6.45 -4.44
C GLU A 89 4.53 -7.66 -3.52
N GLU A 90 5.42 -7.55 -2.52
CA GLU A 90 5.64 -8.60 -1.52
C GLU A 90 4.38 -8.85 -0.67
N ALA A 91 3.66 -7.79 -0.28
CA ALA A 91 2.37 -7.90 0.41
C ALA A 91 1.36 -8.65 -0.45
N TRP A 92 1.31 -8.36 -1.75
CA TRP A 92 0.42 -9.05 -2.69
C TRP A 92 0.82 -10.52 -2.91
N LYS A 93 2.12 -10.83 -3.04
CA LYS A 93 2.59 -12.23 -3.13
C LYS A 93 2.22 -13.03 -1.88
N ARG A 94 2.26 -12.40 -0.71
CA ARG A 94 1.92 -13.01 0.59
C ARG A 94 0.47 -12.81 1.00
N ARG A 95 -0.40 -12.35 0.08
CA ARG A 95 -1.79 -12.03 0.40
C ARG A 95 -2.54 -13.27 0.86
N GLN A 96 -3.36 -13.11 1.88
CA GLN A 96 -4.26 -14.14 2.38
C GLN A 96 -5.69 -13.74 2.06
N LEU A 97 -6.51 -14.71 1.65
CA LEU A 97 -7.94 -14.48 1.43
C LEU A 97 -8.57 -14.07 2.76
N ILE A 98 -9.30 -12.95 2.75
CA ILE A 98 -10.05 -12.51 3.92
C ILE A 98 -11.38 -13.29 3.89
N THR A 99 -11.46 -14.39 4.63
CA THR A 99 -12.75 -15.01 4.92
C THR A 99 -13.47 -14.14 5.95
N SER A 100 -14.70 -13.75 5.63
CA SER A 100 -15.59 -13.00 6.51
C SER A 100 -16.05 -13.89 7.66
N GLU A 101 -15.17 -14.17 8.62
CA GLU A 101 -15.50 -14.98 9.80
C GLU A 101 -15.03 -14.34 11.13
N ASN A 102 -14.50 -13.11 11.13
CA ASN A 102 -14.03 -12.52 12.38
C ASN A 102 -14.19 -10.98 12.47
N THR A 103 -15.41 -10.49 12.22
CA THR A 103 -15.81 -9.14 12.67
C THR A 103 -16.86 -9.30 13.77
N SER A 104 -16.41 -9.74 14.93
CA SER A 104 -17.15 -9.62 16.18
C SER A 104 -16.11 -9.53 17.28
N GLN A 105 -15.72 -8.31 17.63
CA GLN A 105 -15.43 -7.87 19.00
C GLN A 105 -15.75 -6.37 19.09
#